data_AF-A0A9D5S3I1-F1
#
_entry.id   AF-A0A9D5S3I1-F1
#
_cell.length_a   1.000
_cell.length_b   1.000
_cell.length_c   1.000
_cell.angle_alpha   90.00
_cell.angle_beta   90.00
_cell.angle_gamma   90.00
#
_symmetry.space_group_name_H-M   'P 1'
#
loop_
_entity.id
_entity.type
_entity.pdbx_description
1 polymer ?
#
loop_
_entity_poly.entity_id
_entity_poly.type
_entity_poly.pdbx_seq_one_letter_code
_entity_poly.pdbx_strand_id
1 'polypeptide(L)'
;MANHYVKCPHCGATLSVPDEYINDNRLHCSQCNQNFDNNKKPAKERVVSASDKQVESMGFTGWTKQQKRGLWCLVFLVCVILYHCGAFESDGVPQIGDRVTVVSDTWGTLDEESSERLGDAMVADDAVGRYELTRQGKSKYIWKGSKGKVIHGSWTQVQIRFDDGSLWWVATDAVKKE
;
A
#
# COMPACT_ATOMS: atom_id res chain seq x y z
N MET A 1 27.74 39.17 24.86
CA MET A 1 27.01 38.39 23.83
C MET A 1 27.32 36.93 24.14
N ALA A 2 26.33 36.19 24.66
CA ALA A 2 26.55 34.82 25.09
C ALA A 2 26.39 33.90 23.88
N ASN A 3 27.48 33.32 23.38
CA ASN A 3 27.39 32.41 22.23
C ASN A 3 26.68 31.12 22.65
N HIS A 4 25.54 30.84 22.04
CA HIS A 4 24.78 29.62 22.27
C HIS A 4 25.34 28.47 21.42
N TYR A 5 26.00 27.51 22.06
CA TYR A 5 26.54 26.32 21.39
C TYR A 5 25.63 25.12 21.54
N VAL A 6 25.32 24.45 20.43
CA VAL A 6 24.50 23.22 20.39
C VAL A 6 25.30 22.12 19.68
N LYS A 7 25.24 20.89 20.23
CA LYS A 7 25.90 19.73 19.63
C LYS A 7 24.92 18.99 18.73
N CYS A 8 25.29 18.76 17.48
CA CYS A 8 24.50 17.97 16.55
C CYS A 8 24.47 16.50 17.00
N PRO A 9 23.29 15.86 17.13
CA PRO A 9 23.19 14.46 17.53
C PRO A 9 23.63 13.48 16.43
N HIS A 10 23.65 13.91 15.17
CA HIS A 10 23.98 13.05 14.02
C HIS A 10 25.48 12.94 13.76
N CYS A 11 26.22 14.05 13.86
CA CYS A 11 27.66 14.07 13.56
C CYS A 11 28.54 14.48 14.74
N GLY A 12 27.94 14.84 15.88
CA GLY A 12 28.69 15.24 17.08
C GLY A 12 29.36 16.61 17.00
N ALA A 13 29.22 17.34 15.89
CA ALA A 13 29.80 18.66 15.72
C ALA A 13 29.13 19.70 16.65
N THR A 14 29.94 20.59 17.22
CA THR A 14 29.46 21.72 18.01
C THR A 14 29.22 22.92 17.10
N LEU A 15 27.99 23.38 17.03
CA LEU A 15 27.55 24.50 16.20
C LEU A 15 27.31 25.74 17.08
N SER A 16 27.78 26.90 16.63
CA SER A 16 27.38 28.20 17.19
C SER A 16 26.05 28.61 16.58
N VAL A 17 25.02 28.79 17.40
CA VAL A 17 23.70 29.25 16.99
C VAL A 17 23.64 30.78 17.18
N PRO A 18 23.39 31.57 16.12
CA PRO A 18 23.19 33.01 16.25
C PRO A 18 21.94 33.32 17.08
N ASP A 19 21.92 34.50 17.72
CA ASP A 19 20.84 34.88 18.64
C ASP A 19 19.44 34.83 18.01
N GLU A 20 19.37 35.10 16.71
CA GLU A 20 18.14 35.06 15.89
C GLU A 20 17.49 33.67 15.85
N TYR A 21 18.28 32.59 15.96
CA TYR A 21 17.83 31.21 15.79
C TYR A 21 17.79 30.42 17.11
N ILE A 22 18.05 31.06 18.25
CA ILE A 22 18.02 30.39 19.56
C ILE A 22 16.63 29.83 19.89
N ASN A 23 15.57 30.48 19.39
CA ASN A 23 14.19 30.13 19.69
C ASN A 23 13.57 29.13 18.70
N ASP A 24 14.28 28.81 17.62
CA ASP A 24 13.81 27.88 16.60
C ASP A 24 13.78 26.46 17.14
N ASN A 25 12.71 25.75 16.85
CA ASN A 25 12.51 24.37 17.33
C ASN A 25 13.41 23.37 16.59
N ARG A 26 13.82 23.69 15.35
CA ARG A 26 14.66 22.85 14.50
C ARG A 26 15.84 23.64 13.95
N LEU A 27 17.03 23.08 14.12
CA LEU A 27 18.27 23.62 13.58
C LEU A 27 18.79 22.71 12.47
N HIS A 28 19.40 23.32 11.47
CA HIS A 28 20.08 22.61 10.40
C HIS A 28 21.58 22.51 10.70
N CYS A 29 22.15 21.30 10.61
CA CYS A 29 23.58 21.10 10.78
C CYS A 29 24.31 21.30 9.45
N SER A 30 25.14 22.34 9.33
CA SER A 30 25.96 22.59 8.14
C SER A 30 27.04 21.52 7.88
N GLN A 31 27.37 20.69 8.87
CA GLN A 31 28.43 19.68 8.76
C GLN A 31 27.93 18.33 8.23
N CYS A 32 26.72 17.92 8.59
CA CYS A 32 26.13 16.66 8.12
C CYS A 32 24.85 16.84 7.30
N ASN A 33 24.45 18.10 7.06
CA ASN A 33 23.28 18.48 6.30
C ASN A 33 21.96 17.89 6.84
N GLN A 34 21.93 17.54 8.13
CA GLN A 34 20.76 16.98 8.81
C GLN A 34 20.08 18.02 9.70
N ASN A 35 18.74 17.95 9.76
CA ASN A 35 17.94 18.75 10.67
C ASN A 35 17.81 18.03 12.02
N PHE A 36 17.92 18.78 13.13
CA PHE A 36 17.78 18.24 14.48
C PHE A 36 17.11 19.25 15.41
N ASP A 37 16.55 18.77 16.51
CA ASP A 37 15.79 19.62 17.43
C ASP A 37 16.71 20.46 18.34
N ASN A 38 16.31 21.71 18.57
CA ASN A 38 17.07 22.64 19.41
C ASN A 38 16.82 22.39 20.90
N ASN A 39 17.62 21.49 21.47
CA ASN A 39 17.45 21.04 22.85
C ASN A 39 17.88 22.07 23.92
N LYS A 40 18.37 23.26 23.53
CA LYS A 40 18.83 24.31 24.45
C LYS A 40 17.91 25.53 24.53
N LYS A 41 16.70 25.46 23.96
CA LYS A 41 15.72 26.54 24.07
C LYS A 41 15.50 26.93 25.55
N PRO A 42 15.72 28.19 25.95
CA PRO A 42 15.40 28.62 27.30
C PRO A 42 13.88 28.48 27.52
N ALA A 43 13.48 27.90 28.65
CA ALA A 43 12.09 27.58 28.99
C ALA A 43 11.19 28.80 29.27
N LYS A 44 11.33 29.89 28.50
CA LYS A 44 10.45 31.05 28.55
C LYS A 44 9.53 31.07 27.32
N GLU A 45 8.24 31.13 27.63
CA GLU A 45 7.11 31.30 26.70
C GLU A 45 6.81 30.14 25.75
N ARG A 46 6.34 29.02 26.34
CA ARG A 46 5.17 28.36 25.77
C ARG A 46 3.96 29.24 26.06
N VAL A 47 3.71 30.24 25.21
CA VAL A 47 2.41 30.91 25.18
C VAL A 47 1.38 29.85 24.84
N VAL A 48 0.52 29.54 25.80
CA VAL A 48 -0.64 28.67 25.65
C VAL A 48 -1.64 29.42 24.77
N SER A 49 -1.57 29.21 23.47
CA SER A 49 -2.72 29.44 22.59
C SER A 49 -3.60 28.20 22.67
N ALA A 50 -4.73 28.36 23.35
CA ALA A 50 -5.74 27.34 23.56
C ALA A 50 -6.35 26.89 22.23
N SER A 51 -6.10 25.63 21.86
CA SER A 51 -7.04 24.81 21.09
C SER A 51 -6.59 23.35 21.13
N ASP A 52 -7.52 22.52 21.60
CA ASP A 52 -7.59 21.07 21.43
C ASP A 52 -6.74 20.14 22.31
N LYS A 53 -7.46 19.61 23.33
CA LYS A 53 -7.53 18.21 23.75
C LYS A 53 -6.21 17.55 24.18
N GLN A 54 -6.11 17.36 25.49
CA GLN A 54 -5.22 16.43 26.17
C GLN A 54 -5.19 15.08 25.45
N VAL A 55 -4.10 14.81 24.74
CA VAL A 55 -3.68 13.44 24.43
C VAL A 55 -2.70 13.06 25.53
N GLU A 56 -3.20 12.30 26.49
CA GLU A 56 -2.37 11.56 27.44
C GLU A 56 -1.37 10.72 26.64
N SER A 57 -0.08 10.97 26.87
CA SER A 57 0.97 10.04 26.48
C SER A 57 0.83 8.79 27.36
N MET A 58 0.08 7.79 26.89
CA MET A 58 0.17 6.45 27.46
C MET A 58 1.54 5.86 27.11
N GLY A 59 2.43 5.86 28.10
CA GLY A 59 3.61 5.01 28.08
C GLY A 59 3.17 3.58 27.82
N PHE A 60 3.80 2.95 26.83
CA PHE A 60 3.63 1.53 26.51
C PHE A 60 4.22 0.70 27.66
N THR A 61 3.46 0.54 28.74
CA THR A 61 3.81 -0.35 29.84
C THR A 61 3.09 -1.68 29.66
N GLY A 62 3.90 -2.71 29.39
CA GLY A 62 3.64 -4.16 29.51
C GLY A 62 2.19 -4.65 29.43
N TRP A 63 1.82 -5.25 28.30
CA TRP A 63 0.58 -6.02 28.16
C TRP A 63 0.42 -7.05 29.29
N THR A 64 -0.70 -6.97 30.02
CA THR A 64 -1.06 -7.97 31.03
C THR A 64 -1.42 -9.30 30.35
N LYS A 65 -1.12 -10.43 31.00
CA LYS A 65 -1.30 -11.79 30.44
C LYS A 65 -2.74 -12.10 29.97
N GLN A 66 -3.75 -11.40 30.50
CA GLN A 66 -5.15 -11.55 30.09
C GLN A 66 -5.46 -10.94 28.71
N GLN A 67 -4.86 -9.79 28.35
CA GLN A 67 -5.09 -9.15 27.05
C GLN A 67 -4.50 -9.96 25.89
N LYS A 68 -3.36 -10.64 26.11
CA LYS A 68 -2.78 -11.58 25.12
C LYS A 68 -3.74 -12.72 24.79
N ARG A 69 -4.40 -13.31 25.80
CA ARG A 69 -5.35 -14.41 25.59
C ARG A 69 -6.60 -13.97 24.84
N GLY A 70 -7.14 -12.79 25.17
CA GLY A 70 -8.28 -12.21 24.45
C GLY A 70 -7.99 -11.93 22.97
N LEU A 71 -6.79 -11.44 22.67
CA LEU A 71 -6.37 -11.20 21.29
C LEU A 71 -6.21 -12.51 20.49
N TRP A 72 -5.63 -13.55 21.09
CA TRP A 72 -5.53 -14.87 20.44
C TRP A 72 -6.90 -15.48 20.18
N CYS A 73 -7.85 -15.35 21.11
CA CYS A 73 -9.22 -15.82 20.90
C CYS A 73 -9.93 -15.05 19.78
N LEU A 74 -9.76 -13.73 19.69
CA LEU A 74 -10.32 -12.91 18.61
C LEU A 74 -9.73 -13.27 17.25
N VAL A 75 -8.41 -13.45 17.15
CA VAL A 75 -7.76 -13.88 15.90
C VAL A 75 -8.27 -15.27 15.49
N PHE A 76 -8.39 -16.20 16.44
CA PHE A 76 -8.93 -17.53 16.14
C PHE A 76 -10.39 -17.48 15.69
N LEU A 77 -11.23 -16.64 16.32
CA LEU A 77 -12.62 -16.44 15.92
C LEU A 77 -12.73 -15.82 14.53
N VAL A 78 -11.89 -14.83 14.20
CA VAL A 78 -11.82 -14.25 12.86
C VAL A 78 -11.39 -15.30 11.83
N CYS A 79 -10.38 -16.12 12.12
CA CYS A 79 -9.95 -17.20 11.22
C CYS A 79 -11.05 -18.25 11.02
N VAL A 80 -11.78 -18.63 12.07
CA VAL A 80 -12.90 -19.58 12.00
C VAL A 80 -14.08 -18.98 11.22
N ILE A 81 -14.39 -17.70 11.42
CA ILE A 81 -15.41 -16.99 10.64
C ILE A 81 -15.01 -16.91 9.17
N LEU A 82 -13.76 -16.58 8.86
CA LEU A 82 -13.25 -16.55 7.48
C LEU A 82 -13.25 -17.93 6.83
N TYR A 83 -12.94 -18.98 7.61
CA TYR A 83 -12.98 -20.37 7.16
C TYR A 83 -14.42 -20.84 6.88
N HIS A 84 -15.39 -20.52 7.75
CA HIS A 84 -16.79 -20.87 7.54
C HIS A 84 -17.54 -19.95 6.58
N CYS A 85 -17.07 -18.72 6.35
CA CYS A 85 -17.60 -17.82 5.32
C CYS A 85 -17.11 -18.15 3.90
N GLY A 86 -16.35 -19.25 3.72
CA GLY A 86 -15.89 -19.64 2.39
C GLY A 86 -14.91 -18.65 1.73
N ALA A 87 -14.37 -17.69 2.50
CA ALA A 87 -13.40 -16.71 1.99
C ALA A 87 -12.05 -17.34 1.61
N PHE A 88 -11.87 -18.63 1.91
CA PHE A 88 -10.73 -19.47 1.55
C PHE A 88 -11.15 -20.72 0.76
N GLU A 89 -12.17 -20.64 -0.09
CA GLU A 89 -12.20 -21.53 -1.26
C GLU A 89 -11.02 -21.18 -2.17
N SER A 90 -9.82 -21.65 -1.81
CA SER A 90 -8.72 -21.72 -2.76
C SER A 90 -9.05 -22.85 -3.73
N ASP A 91 -9.98 -22.58 -4.65
CA ASP A 91 -9.89 -23.20 -5.96
C ASP A 91 -8.49 -22.80 -6.45
N GLY A 92 -7.59 -23.79 -6.47
CA GLY A 92 -6.15 -23.55 -6.55
C GLY A 92 -5.81 -22.55 -7.65
N VAL A 93 -4.88 -21.64 -7.34
CA VAL A 93 -4.37 -20.64 -8.30
C VAL A 93 -4.11 -21.32 -9.64
N PRO A 94 -4.76 -20.88 -10.73
CA PRO A 94 -4.60 -21.50 -12.04
C PRO A 94 -3.12 -21.63 -12.41
N GLN A 95 -2.70 -22.85 -12.76
CA GLN A 95 -1.32 -23.14 -13.14
C GLN A 95 -1.16 -23.20 -14.66
N ILE A 96 0.08 -23.06 -15.12
CA ILE A 96 0.41 -23.25 -16.54
C ILE A 96 -0.06 -24.63 -16.99
N GLY A 97 -0.87 -24.65 -18.05
CA GLY A 97 -1.45 -25.88 -18.60
C GLY A 97 -2.88 -26.16 -18.14
N ASP A 98 -3.38 -25.52 -17.08
CA ASP A 98 -4.75 -25.69 -16.64
C ASP A 98 -5.75 -25.13 -17.66
N ARG A 99 -6.89 -25.82 -17.80
CA ARG A 99 -8.09 -25.23 -18.40
C ARG A 99 -8.80 -24.40 -17.35
N VAL A 100 -9.26 -23.22 -17.77
CA VAL A 100 -9.95 -22.26 -16.91
C VAL A 100 -11.22 -21.76 -17.56
N THR A 101 -12.19 -21.41 -16.71
CA THR A 101 -13.39 -20.67 -17.08
C THR A 101 -13.38 -19.32 -16.37
N VAL A 102 -13.74 -18.27 -17.10
CA VAL A 102 -13.94 -16.92 -16.54
C VAL A 102 -15.22 -16.91 -15.71
N VAL A 103 -15.11 -16.54 -14.43
CA VAL A 103 -16.24 -16.63 -13.47
C VAL A 103 -16.98 -15.31 -13.26
N SER A 104 -16.35 -14.20 -13.62
CA SER A 104 -16.90 -12.85 -13.61
C SER A 104 -16.48 -12.10 -14.87
N ASP A 105 -17.35 -11.23 -15.38
CA ASP A 105 -16.96 -10.39 -16.51
C ASP A 105 -15.74 -9.54 -16.13
N THR A 106 -14.77 -9.49 -17.04
CA THR A 106 -13.45 -8.93 -16.73
C THR A 106 -12.82 -8.31 -17.97
N TRP A 107 -11.69 -7.64 -17.77
CA TRP A 107 -10.87 -7.12 -18.85
C TRP A 107 -9.59 -7.94 -18.98
N GLY A 108 -9.27 -8.27 -20.22
CA GLY A 108 -7.97 -8.78 -20.60
C GLY A 108 -7.08 -7.68 -21.16
N THR A 109 -5.79 -7.76 -20.92
CA THR A 109 -4.79 -6.85 -21.51
C THR A 109 -3.70 -7.58 -22.26
N LEU A 110 -3.10 -6.90 -23.24
CA LEU A 110 -2.06 -7.49 -24.08
C LEU A 110 -0.74 -7.68 -23.31
N ASP A 111 -0.45 -6.73 -22.43
CA ASP A 111 0.79 -6.61 -21.65
C ASP A 111 0.54 -5.80 -20.36
N GLU A 112 1.61 -5.65 -19.56
CA GLU A 112 1.59 -4.95 -18.28
C GLU A 112 1.35 -3.44 -18.42
N GLU A 113 1.94 -2.78 -19.42
CA GLU A 113 1.71 -1.35 -19.72
C GLU A 113 0.22 -1.10 -19.99
N SER A 114 -0.39 -1.98 -20.79
CA SER A 114 -1.81 -1.93 -21.12
C SER A 114 -2.68 -2.18 -19.89
N SER A 115 -2.22 -3.01 -18.95
CA SER A 115 -2.91 -3.25 -17.66
C SER A 115 -2.90 -2.01 -16.77
N GLU A 116 -1.76 -1.35 -16.62
CA GLU A 116 -1.64 -0.13 -15.81
C GLU A 116 -2.54 0.98 -16.36
N ARG A 117 -2.43 1.25 -17.67
CA ARG A 117 -3.23 2.28 -18.35
C ARG A 117 -4.73 1.99 -18.31
N LEU A 118 -5.12 0.72 -18.43
CA LEU A 118 -6.52 0.34 -18.31
C LEU A 118 -7.00 0.54 -16.87
N GLY A 119 -6.18 0.18 -15.88
CA GLY A 119 -6.45 0.43 -14.46
C GLY A 119 -6.69 1.91 -14.18
N ASP A 120 -5.81 2.79 -14.65
CA ASP A 120 -5.94 4.25 -14.51
C ASP A 120 -7.25 4.76 -15.14
N ALA A 121 -7.57 4.31 -16.35
CA ALA A 121 -8.80 4.69 -17.05
C ALA A 121 -10.07 4.13 -16.37
N MET A 122 -9.99 2.99 -15.71
CA MET A 122 -11.09 2.44 -14.91
C MET A 122 -11.30 3.22 -13.62
N VAL A 123 -10.22 3.57 -12.91
CA VAL A 123 -10.27 4.33 -11.65
C VAL A 123 -10.77 5.76 -11.87
N ALA A 124 -10.34 6.40 -12.96
CA ALA A 124 -10.76 7.77 -13.33
C ALA A 124 -12.16 7.83 -13.97
N ASP A 125 -12.82 6.69 -14.17
CA ASP A 125 -14.01 6.53 -15.01
C ASP A 125 -13.89 7.16 -16.42
N ASP A 126 -12.71 7.06 -17.01
CA ASP A 126 -12.44 7.56 -18.36
C ASP A 126 -12.92 6.55 -19.43
N ALA A 127 -14.15 6.75 -19.87
CA ALA A 127 -14.73 5.94 -20.94
C ALA A 127 -13.96 6.06 -22.27
N VAL A 128 -13.37 7.22 -22.57
CA VAL A 128 -12.62 7.44 -23.82
C VAL A 128 -11.29 6.70 -23.76
N GLY A 129 -10.56 6.79 -22.65
CA GLY A 129 -9.32 6.05 -22.44
C GLY A 129 -9.51 4.54 -22.53
N ARG A 130 -10.58 4.00 -21.91
CA ARG A 130 -10.93 2.57 -22.05
C ARG A 130 -11.20 2.20 -23.51
N TYR A 131 -12.01 3.01 -24.21
CA TYR A 131 -12.32 2.79 -25.61
C TYR A 131 -11.08 2.82 -26.50
N GLU A 132 -10.15 3.76 -26.29
CA GLU A 132 -8.92 3.85 -27.06
C GLU A 132 -8.02 2.63 -26.88
N LEU A 133 -7.87 2.13 -25.65
CA LEU A 133 -7.11 0.91 -25.37
C LEU A 133 -7.72 -0.31 -26.08
N THR A 134 -9.04 -0.43 -26.08
CA THR A 134 -9.73 -1.50 -26.80
C THR A 134 -9.59 -1.35 -28.31
N ARG A 135 -9.75 -0.13 -28.84
CA ARG A 135 -9.59 0.18 -30.27
C ARG A 135 -8.19 -0.12 -30.77
N GLN A 136 -7.17 0.11 -29.94
CA GLN A 136 -5.77 -0.21 -30.25
C GLN A 136 -5.44 -1.70 -30.10
N GLY A 137 -6.38 -2.53 -29.66
CA GLY A 137 -6.13 -3.95 -29.39
C GLY A 137 -5.25 -4.19 -28.17
N LYS A 138 -5.14 -3.21 -27.26
CA LYS A 138 -4.38 -3.31 -26.01
C LYS A 138 -5.21 -3.89 -24.87
N SER A 139 -6.53 -3.78 -24.94
CA SER A 139 -7.46 -4.40 -24.00
C SER A 139 -8.63 -5.07 -24.73
N LYS A 140 -9.25 -6.05 -24.06
CA LYS A 140 -10.46 -6.72 -24.53
C LYS A 140 -11.38 -7.01 -23.37
N TYR A 141 -12.68 -6.78 -23.56
CA TYR A 141 -13.67 -7.25 -22.60
C TYR A 141 -13.88 -8.76 -22.75
N ILE A 142 -13.81 -9.48 -21.65
CA ILE A 142 -13.91 -10.94 -21.61
C ILE A 142 -15.14 -11.30 -20.78
N TRP A 143 -16.07 -11.97 -21.43
CA TRP A 143 -17.35 -12.34 -20.83
C TRP A 143 -17.20 -13.54 -19.89
N LYS A 144 -18.00 -13.55 -18.83
CA LYS A 144 -18.20 -14.70 -17.96
C LYS A 144 -18.57 -15.94 -18.79
N GLY A 145 -17.98 -17.07 -18.44
CA GLY A 145 -18.14 -18.33 -19.14
C GLY A 145 -17.17 -18.53 -20.30
N SER A 146 -16.34 -17.52 -20.64
CA SER A 146 -15.26 -17.70 -21.61
C SER A 146 -14.26 -18.74 -21.09
N LYS A 147 -13.82 -19.63 -21.98
CA LYS A 147 -12.95 -20.75 -21.65
C LYS A 147 -11.61 -20.62 -22.37
N GLY A 148 -10.58 -21.14 -21.75
CA GLY A 148 -9.24 -21.16 -22.33
C GLY A 148 -8.25 -21.98 -21.54
N LYS A 149 -7.00 -21.91 -21.98
CA LYS A 149 -5.86 -22.58 -21.36
C LYS A 149 -4.85 -21.56 -20.87
N VAL A 150 -4.40 -21.71 -19.63
CA VAL A 150 -3.33 -20.89 -19.05
C VAL A 150 -2.01 -21.26 -19.73
N ILE A 151 -1.33 -20.27 -20.30
CA ILE A 151 -0.02 -20.46 -20.94
C ILE A 151 1.12 -19.80 -20.18
N HIS A 152 0.81 -18.82 -19.32
CA HIS A 152 1.76 -18.17 -18.41
C HIS A 152 1.01 -17.70 -17.16
N GLY A 153 1.69 -17.56 -16.04
CA GLY A 153 1.06 -17.11 -14.80
C GLY A 153 2.02 -16.34 -13.89
N SER A 154 1.45 -15.35 -13.21
CA SER A 154 2.02 -14.65 -12.07
C SER A 154 1.07 -14.80 -10.87
N TRP A 155 1.40 -14.19 -9.73
CA TRP A 155 0.50 -14.20 -8.58
C TRP A 155 -0.84 -13.50 -8.87
N THR A 156 -0.78 -12.35 -9.55
CA THR A 156 -1.92 -11.43 -9.71
C THR A 156 -2.64 -11.58 -11.05
N GLN A 157 -1.93 -12.04 -12.08
CA GLN A 157 -2.48 -12.22 -13.43
C GLN A 157 -2.01 -13.51 -14.08
N VAL A 158 -2.86 -14.08 -14.91
CA VAL A 158 -2.58 -15.24 -15.76
C VAL A 158 -2.79 -14.90 -17.21
N GLN A 159 -1.91 -15.40 -18.08
CA GLN A 159 -2.06 -15.27 -19.52
C GLN A 159 -2.81 -16.49 -20.07
N ILE A 160 -3.96 -16.24 -20.68
CA ILE A 160 -4.89 -17.28 -21.14
C ILE A 160 -5.03 -17.22 -22.65
N ARG A 161 -4.78 -18.36 -23.30
CA ARG A 161 -5.20 -18.58 -24.69
C ARG A 161 -6.64 -19.07 -24.67
N PHE A 162 -7.56 -18.19 -25.05
CA PHE A 162 -8.98 -18.49 -25.13
C PHE A 162 -9.31 -19.40 -26.31
N ASP A 163 -10.44 -20.10 -26.21
CA ASP A 163 -10.92 -21.02 -27.26
C ASP A 163 -11.25 -20.28 -28.57
N ASP A 164 -11.46 -18.96 -28.52
CA ASP A 164 -11.59 -18.09 -29.71
C ASP A 164 -10.25 -17.77 -30.40
N GLY A 165 -9.15 -18.31 -29.89
CA GLY A 165 -7.78 -18.11 -30.38
C GLY A 165 -7.11 -16.84 -29.85
N SER A 166 -7.81 -16.01 -29.09
CA SER A 166 -7.23 -14.78 -28.54
C SER A 166 -6.37 -15.04 -27.31
N LEU A 167 -5.39 -14.18 -27.08
CA LEU A 167 -4.42 -14.31 -25.99
C LEU A 167 -4.41 -13.04 -25.15
N TRP A 168 -4.74 -13.16 -23.87
CA TRP A 168 -4.85 -12.01 -22.97
C TRP A 168 -4.38 -12.34 -21.56
N TRP A 169 -3.79 -11.34 -20.90
CA TRP A 169 -3.58 -11.35 -19.46
C TRP A 169 -4.87 -10.99 -18.74
N VAL A 170 -5.24 -11.80 -17.76
CA VAL A 170 -6.47 -11.65 -17.00
C VAL A 170 -6.13 -11.79 -15.51
N ALA A 171 -6.84 -11.06 -14.66
CA ALA A 171 -6.67 -11.18 -13.22
C ALA A 171 -6.95 -12.63 -12.75
N THR A 172 -6.08 -13.14 -11.88
CA THR A 172 -6.14 -14.54 -11.40
C THR A 172 -7.46 -14.85 -10.68
N ASP A 173 -8.05 -13.87 -10.01
CA ASP A 173 -9.33 -13.97 -9.28
C ASP A 173 -10.57 -13.98 -10.19
N ALA A 174 -10.43 -13.54 -11.45
CA ALA A 174 -11.52 -13.55 -12.42
C ALA A 174 -11.72 -14.92 -13.11
N VAL A 175 -10.87 -15.90 -12.81
CA VAL A 175 -10.90 -17.22 -13.44
C VAL A 175 -10.84 -18.35 -12.41
N LYS A 176 -11.48 -19.47 -12.74
CA LYS A 176 -11.39 -20.71 -11.97
C LYS A 176 -10.98 -21.86 -12.86
N LYS A 177 -10.27 -22.83 -12.28
CA LYS A 177 -9.97 -24.10 -12.94
C LYS A 177 -11.28 -24.85 -13.27
N GLU A 178 -11.35 -25.42 -14.48
CA GLU A 178 -12.46 -26.31 -14.89
C GLU A 178 -12.45 -27.65 -14.16
#